data_AF-A0A0L8IB11-F1
#
_entry.id   AF-A0A0L8IB11-F1
#
_cell.length_a   1.000
_cell.length_b   1.000
_cell.length_c   1.000
_cell.angle_alpha   90.00
_cell.angle_beta   90.00
_cell.angle_gamma   90.00
#
_symmetry.space_group_name_H-M   'P 1'
#
loop_
_entity.id
_entity.type
_entity.pdbx_description
1 polymer ?
#
loop_
_entity_poly.entity_id
_entity_poly.type
_entity_poly.pdbx_seq_one_letter_code
_entity_poly.pdbx_strand_id
1 'polypeptide(L)'
;MPLIYMTVPIDINVSVKTYQKLSKYKDLETEIIKMWNLKTKAIPVVIGTLGMIAKRADYYLAQIPGNPKIAEIQKIVLMGTAHILCKILCNFKF
;
A
#
# COMPACT_ATOMS: atom_id res chain seq x y z
N MET A 1 -3.36 14.80 9.53
CA MET A 1 -3.92 13.43 9.54
C MET A 1 -3.33 12.69 8.35
N PRO A 2 -2.74 11.48 8.48
CA PRO A 2 -2.08 10.81 7.36
C PRO A 2 -3.08 10.13 6.42
N LEU A 3 -2.77 10.15 5.12
CA LEU A 3 -3.55 9.47 4.10
C LEU A 3 -2.79 8.21 3.64
N ILE A 4 -3.36 7.04 3.94
CA ILE A 4 -2.67 5.75 3.78
C ILE A 4 -3.13 5.08 2.49
N TYR A 5 -2.18 4.78 1.61
CA TYR A 5 -2.44 4.08 0.35
C TYR A 5 -1.69 2.75 0.28
N MET A 6 -2.44 1.65 0.21
CA MET A 6 -1.87 0.30 0.07
C MET A 6 -1.88 -0.16 -1.39
N THR A 7 -0.85 -0.90 -1.80
CA THR A 7 -0.82 -1.58 -3.10
C THR A 7 -0.04 -2.87 -3.04
N VAL A 8 -0.55 -3.88 -3.77
CA VAL A 8 0.04 -5.22 -3.83
C VAL A 8 0.45 -5.53 -5.27
N PRO A 9 1.68 -5.17 -5.68
CA PRO A 9 2.17 -5.43 -7.02
C PRO A 9 2.77 -6.84 -7.15
N ILE A 10 2.82 -7.35 -8.38
CA ILE A 10 3.74 -8.43 -8.76
C ILE A 10 5.17 -7.93 -8.54
N ASP A 11 5.98 -8.73 -7.84
CA ASP A 11 7.21 -8.31 -7.14
C ASP A 11 8.21 -7.56 -8.06
N ILE A 12 8.27 -7.92 -9.35
CA ILE A 12 9.23 -7.39 -10.33
C ILE A 12 9.19 -5.85 -10.50
N ASN A 13 8.10 -5.17 -10.11
CA ASN A 13 7.92 -3.73 -10.34
C ASN A 13 7.60 -2.88 -9.09
N VAL A 14 7.90 -3.37 -7.88
CA VAL A 14 7.56 -2.69 -6.61
C VAL A 14 8.05 -1.23 -6.57
N SER A 15 9.32 -0.97 -6.89
CA SER A 15 9.90 0.38 -6.79
C SER A 15 9.25 1.38 -7.76
N VAL A 16 9.05 0.98 -9.02
CA VAL A 16 8.41 1.81 -10.04
C VAL A 16 6.95 2.09 -9.69
N LYS A 17 6.23 1.07 -9.21
CA LYS A 17 4.83 1.24 -8.76
C LYS A 17 4.73 2.12 -7.51
N THR A 18 5.72 2.09 -6.62
CA THR A 18 5.78 2.98 -5.46
C THR A 18 5.89 4.44 -5.89
N TYR A 19 6.78 4.74 -6.83
CA TYR A 19 6.96 6.10 -7.36
C TYR A 19 5.73 6.60 -8.15
N GLN A 20 5.16 5.76 -9.02
CA GLN A 20 3.94 6.11 -9.75
C GLN A 20 2.77 6.45 -8.81
N LYS A 21 2.61 5.68 -7.71
CA LYS A 21 1.58 5.93 -6.69
C LYS A 21 1.83 7.29 -6.03
N LEU A 22 3.05 7.55 -5.55
CA LEU A 22 3.41 8.83 -4.96
C LEU A 22 3.12 10.02 -5.87
N SER A 23 3.48 9.91 -7.16
CA SER A 23 3.20 10.96 -8.13
C SER A 23 1.70 11.18 -8.34
N LYS A 24 0.92 10.09 -8.42
CA LYS A 24 -0.53 10.16 -8.68
C LYS A 24 -1.32 10.82 -7.54
N TYR A 25 -0.88 10.66 -6.29
CA TYR A 25 -1.62 11.18 -5.12
C TYR A 25 -1.11 12.52 -4.61
N LYS A 26 -0.07 13.11 -5.23
CA LYS A 26 0.50 14.39 -4.82
C LYS A 26 -0.45 15.57 -5.06
N ASP A 27 -1.20 15.54 -6.15
CA ASP A 27 -2.20 16.56 -6.46
C ASP A 27 -3.35 16.50 -5.46
N LEU A 28 -3.81 15.28 -5.14
CA LEU A 28 -4.86 15.07 -4.14
C LEU A 28 -4.42 15.50 -2.73
N GLU A 29 -3.17 15.23 -2.34
CA GLU A 29 -2.61 15.72 -1.08
C GLU A 29 -2.65 17.26 -1.03
N THR A 30 -2.26 17.91 -2.13
CA THR A 30 -2.27 19.37 -2.26
C THR A 30 -3.69 19.94 -2.16
N GLU A 31 -4.66 19.29 -2.80
CA GLU A 31 -6.05 19.72 -2.80
C GLU A 31 -6.69 19.60 -1.41
N ILE A 32 -6.43 18.50 -0.70
CA ILE A 32 -6.89 18.30 0.68
C ILE A 32 -6.27 19.33 1.63
N ILE A 33 -4.97 19.64 1.48
CA ILE A 33 -4.31 20.69 2.27
C ILE A 33 -4.99 22.04 2.03
N LYS A 34 -5.31 22.38 0.78
CA LYS A 34 -5.99 23.64 0.43
C LYS A 34 -7.41 23.73 0.96
N MET A 35 -8.21 22.65 0.82
CA MET A 35 -9.62 22.64 1.23
C MET A 35 -9.80 22.64 2.74
N TRP A 36 -8.96 21.92 3.48
CA TRP A 36 -9.15 21.68 4.91
C TRP A 36 -8.13 22.43 5.79
N ASN A 37 -7.13 23.08 5.20
CA ASN A 37 -6.00 23.71 5.89
C ASN A 37 -5.27 22.76 6.88
N LEU A 38 -5.36 21.45 6.63
CA LEU A 38 -4.76 20.40 7.44
C LEU A 38 -3.45 19.93 6.80
N LYS A 39 -2.39 19.76 7.61
CA LYS A 39 -1.18 19.07 7.17
C LYS A 39 -1.50 17.58 6.97
N THR A 40 -1.66 17.20 5.71
CA THR A 40 -1.90 15.83 5.24
C THR A 40 -0.65 15.35 4.51
N LYS A 41 -0.27 14.08 4.72
CA LYS A 41 0.86 13.45 4.03
C LYS A 41 0.41 12.13 3.42
N ALA A 42 0.69 11.92 2.14
CA ALA A 42 0.45 10.64 1.49
C ALA A 42 1.54 9.63 1.89
N ILE A 43 1.13 8.51 2.49
CA ILE A 43 2.02 7.42 2.91
C ILE A 43 1.79 6.22 1.98
N PRO A 44 2.72 5.93 1.04
CA PRO A 44 2.65 4.74 0.21
C PRO A 44 3.13 3.51 1.00
N VAL A 45 2.25 2.51 1.14
CA VAL A 45 2.61 1.19 1.65
C VAL A 45 2.55 0.20 0.49
N VAL A 46 3.74 -0.21 0.01
CA VAL A 46 3.88 -1.12 -1.13
C VAL A 46 4.51 -2.43 -0.66
N ILE A 47 3.74 -3.51 -0.75
CA ILE A 47 4.14 -4.85 -0.33
C ILE A 47 3.84 -5.81 -1.47
N GLY A 48 4.88 -6.43 -1.99
CA GLY A 48 4.79 -7.44 -3.04
C GLY A 48 4.12 -8.72 -2.55
N THR A 49 3.54 -9.44 -3.50
CA THR A 49 2.80 -10.69 -3.28
C THR A 49 3.63 -11.79 -2.62
N LEU A 50 4.94 -11.84 -2.88
CA LEU A 50 5.85 -12.85 -2.31
C LEU A 50 6.58 -12.33 -1.06
N GLY A 51 6.06 -11.28 -0.43
CA GLY A 51 6.70 -10.66 0.74
C GLY A 51 7.82 -9.69 0.37
N MET A 52 7.94 -9.28 -0.90
CA MET A 52 8.92 -8.26 -1.27
C MET A 52 8.51 -6.89 -0.71
N ILE A 53 9.40 -6.27 0.06
CA ILE A 53 9.12 -4.98 0.72
C ILE A 53 9.82 -3.87 -0.07
N ALA A 54 9.10 -2.77 -0.35
CA ALA A 54 9.70 -1.62 -0.99
C ALA A 54 10.81 -1.01 -0.12
N LYS A 55 11.90 -0.55 -0.76
CA LYS A 55 12.92 0.25 -0.06
C LYS A 55 12.22 1.45 0.61
N ARG A 56 12.57 1.72 1.88
CA ARG A 56 11.99 2.78 2.73
C ARG A 56 10.59 2.46 3.31
N ALA A 57 10.08 1.22 3.21
CA ALA A 57 8.81 0.84 3.85
C ALA A 57 8.79 1.15 5.36
N ASP A 58 9.88 0.86 6.09
CA ASP A 58 9.98 1.16 7.53
C ASP A 58 9.73 2.64 7.86
N TYR A 59 10.30 3.54 7.05
CA TYR A 59 10.11 4.98 7.21
C TYR A 59 8.66 5.41 6.97
N TYR A 60 7.95 4.75 6.04
CA TYR A 60 6.54 5.03 5.79
C TYR A 60 5.65 4.49 6.91
N LEU A 61 5.95 3.29 7.42
CA LEU A 61 5.19 2.68 8.53
C LEU A 61 5.38 3.41 9.85
N ALA A 62 6.56 3.94 10.12
CA ALA A 62 6.84 4.76 11.30
C ALA A 62 6.00 6.06 11.36
N GLN A 63 5.44 6.50 10.23
CA GLN A 63 4.57 7.68 10.16
C GLN A 63 3.10 7.35 10.38
N ILE A 64 2.74 6.06 10.43
CA ILE A 64 1.39 5.61 10.72
C ILE A 64 1.24 5.48 12.24
N PRO A 65 0.25 6.14 12.86
CA PRO A 65 -0.02 5.98 14.28
C PRO A 65 -0.32 4.51 14.59
N GLY A 66 0.31 3.97 15.64
CA GLY A 66 0.23 2.55 16.01
C GLY A 66 1.41 1.70 15.53
N ASN A 67 2.34 2.25 14.74
CA ASN A 67 3.59 1.60 14.30
C ASN A 67 3.41 0.14 13.86
N PRO A 68 2.60 -0.11 12.82
CA PRO A 68 2.26 -1.47 12.39
C PRO A 68 3.51 -2.22 11.91
N LYS A 69 3.66 -3.47 12.36
CA LYS A 69 4.81 -4.31 11.99
C LYS A 69 4.66 -4.80 10.56
N ILE A 70 5.76 -4.77 9.80
CA ILE A 70 5.80 -5.26 8.42
C ILE A 70 5.26 -6.70 8.30
N ALA A 71 5.62 -7.58 9.23
CA ALA A 71 5.18 -8.98 9.22
C ALA A 71 3.64 -9.11 9.31
N GLU A 72 2.99 -8.26 10.10
CA GLU A 72 1.53 -8.25 10.22
C GLU A 72 0.88 -7.79 8.92
N ILE A 73 1.42 -6.73 8.31
CA ILE A 73 0.90 -6.21 7.05
C ILE A 73 1.11 -7.22 5.92
N GLN A 74 2.26 -7.89 5.86
CA GLN A 74 2.53 -8.97 4.91
C GLN A 74 1.53 -10.11 5.06
N LYS A 75 1.22 -10.53 6.29
CA LYS A 75 0.23 -11.58 6.55
C LYS A 75 -1.15 -11.20 6.02
N ILE A 76 -1.58 -9.96 6.26
CA ILE A 76 -2.87 -9.44 5.76
C ILE A 76 -2.89 -9.42 4.23
N VAL A 77 -1.83 -8.93 3.60
CA VAL A 77 -1.69 -8.90 2.14
C VAL A 77 -1.76 -10.31 1.55
N LEU A 78 -1.02 -11.26 2.10
CA LEU A 78 -1.00 -12.65 1.66
C LEU A 78 -2.38 -13.31 1.78
N MET A 79 -3.06 -13.12 2.92
CA MET A 79 -4.42 -13.62 3.12
C MET A 79 -5.42 -13.01 2.15
N GLY A 80 -5.33 -11.70 1.88
CA GLY A 80 -6.17 -11.03 0.90
C GLY A 80 -5.95 -11.55 -0.52
N THR A 81 -4.69 -11.73 -0.93
CA THR A 81 -4.34 -12.30 -2.23
C THR A 81 -4.82 -13.74 -2.35
N ALA A 82 -4.59 -14.58 -1.33
CA ALA A 82 -5.09 -15.96 -1.30
C ALA A 82 -6.61 -16.01 -1.39
N HIS A 83 -7.32 -15.14 -0.68
CA HIS A 83 -8.78 -15.07 -0.74
C HIS A 83 -9.30 -14.69 -2.14
N ILE A 84 -8.68 -13.71 -2.80
CA ILE A 84 -9.03 -13.33 -4.18
C ILE A 84 -8.78 -14.50 -5.12
N LEU A 85 -7.63 -15.16 -5.00
CA LEU A 85 -7.27 -16.32 -5.82
C LEU A 85 -8.24 -17.47 -5.61
N CYS A 86 -8.59 -17.79 -4.37
CA CYS A 86 -9.61 -18.80 -4.04
C CYS A 86 -10.97 -18.43 -4.64
N LYS A 87 -11.40 -17.17 -4.57
CA LYS A 87 -12.65 -16.75 -5.22
C LYS A 87 -12.62 -16.97 -6.73
N ILE A 88 -11.52 -16.67 -7.40
CA ILE A 88 -11.41 -16.85 -8.85
C ILE A 88 -11.37 -18.34 -9.19
N LEU A 89 -10.51 -19.11 -8.54
CA LEU A 89 -10.32 -20.53 -8.83
C LEU A 89 -11.50 -21.40 -8.41
N CYS A 90 -12.12 -21.16 -7.25
CA CYS A 90 -13.28 -21.94 -6.80
C CYS A 90 -14.57 -21.60 -7.57
N ASN A 91 -14.62 -20.50 -8.34
CA ASN A 91 -15.73 -20.22 -9.26
C ASN A 91 -15.57 -20.92 -10.62
N PHE A 92 -14.41 -21.48 -10.95
CA PHE A 92 -14.26 -22.35 -12.11
C PHE A 92 -14.71 -23.77 -11.74
N LYS A 93 -15.98 -24.07 -12.01
CA LYS A 93 -16.42 -25.47 -12.17
C LYS A 93 -15.83 -25.98 -13.50
N PHE A 94 -14.98 -27.00 -13.41
CA PHE A 94 -14.67 -27.86 -14.55
C PHE A 94 -15.88 -28.73 -14.92
#